data_AF-A0A093ZM62-F1
#
_entry.id   AF-A0A093ZM62-F1
#
_cell.length_a   1.000
_cell.length_b   1.000
_cell.length_c   1.000
_cell.angle_alpha   90.00
_cell.angle_beta   90.00
_cell.angle_gamma   90.00
#
_symmetry.space_group_name_H-M   'P 1'
#
loop_
_entity.id
_entity.type
_entity.pdbx_description
1 polymer ?
#
loop_
_entity_poly.entity_id
_entity_poly.type
_entity_poly.pdbx_seq_one_letter_code
_entity_poly.pdbx_strand_id
1 'polypeptide(L)'
;MDSTVLAYDGRKISEHLRRAIIDTLEANAKIWRSKRIDLVGSTVKDEICFIFLENGDWFKEGCTAANRSKILEPFQVPDILSSNLCIELNGYFGCRSTLGDEGNLVGLSTWFRILTKTVVEPDNRKLYGEKAYLWYEMAFFVLWSTSGTARVLCIGTPPEMRAQIQQELQTRPSLNLNDPFAMLRPILDEVVKKRKARPDFEELYNLSRHARHLVEVETVAIETIERMATQQNVNFGLLQTGLDKTYQIQAGEYMAFQLQMMKSLRSRAQATLDRLNGEVTLAYNTLASMDNRIMKSITILAMVFIPATFVAGLFSTTFFSFEENNGWGFSSKFWIYWVVVIPLTAAIISGWWLWLGGPPRKPQPPQISEPKTPPQTV
;
A
#
# COMPACT_ATOMS: atom_id res chain seq x y z
N MET A 1 58.07 14.24 17.37
CA MET A 1 57.38 14.84 16.21
C MET A 1 56.17 13.97 15.93
N ASP A 2 55.02 14.54 16.24
CA ASP A 2 53.75 13.89 16.51
C ASP A 2 53.11 13.19 15.32
N SER A 3 52.58 11.99 15.56
CA SER A 3 51.60 11.30 14.73
C SER A 3 50.24 11.26 15.44
N THR A 4 49.61 12.42 15.59
CA THR A 4 48.20 12.51 16.02
C THR A 4 47.29 12.43 14.79
N VAL A 5 47.09 11.23 14.26
CA VAL A 5 46.05 10.96 13.25
C VAL A 5 44.80 10.46 13.96
N LEU A 6 43.94 11.43 14.29
CA LEU A 6 42.48 11.38 14.32
C LEU A 6 41.84 9.97 14.34
N ALA A 7 41.76 9.38 15.54
CA ALA A 7 40.69 8.45 15.85
C ALA A 7 39.36 9.23 15.91
N TYR A 8 38.77 9.51 14.76
CA TYR A 8 37.44 10.11 14.62
C TYR A 8 36.37 9.05 14.97
N ASP A 9 36.22 8.87 16.28
CA ASP A 9 35.04 8.46 17.05
C ASP A 9 33.84 7.85 16.29
N GLY A 10 33.92 6.54 15.99
CA GLY A 10 32.77 5.74 15.56
C GLY A 10 31.68 5.56 16.63
N ARG A 11 31.91 5.95 17.90
CA ARG A 11 30.87 5.89 18.94
C ARG A 11 29.90 7.06 18.81
N LYS A 12 30.38 8.26 18.47
CA LYS A 12 29.52 9.44 18.21
C LYS A 12 28.50 9.20 17.10
N ILE A 13 28.88 8.55 15.99
CA ILE A 13 27.95 8.25 14.88
C ILE A 13 26.85 7.27 15.34
N SER A 14 27.18 6.32 16.22
CA SER A 14 26.22 5.35 16.76
C SER A 14 25.23 5.95 17.77
N GLU A 15 25.63 7.00 18.50
CA GLU A 15 24.76 7.70 19.47
C GLU A 15 23.67 8.53 18.79
N HIS A 16 23.95 9.13 17.63
CA HIS A 16 22.95 9.91 16.88
C HIS A 16 21.79 9.05 16.35
N LEU A 17 22.05 7.77 16.03
CA LEU A 17 21.07 6.84 15.48
C LEU A 17 20.09 6.28 16.53
N ARG A 18 20.43 6.39 17.82
CA ARG A 18 19.66 5.86 18.96
C ARG A 18 18.78 6.91 19.64
N ARG A 19 18.79 8.13 19.11
CA ARG A 19 18.08 9.27 19.71
C ARG A 19 16.58 9.10 19.57
N ALA A 20 15.89 9.36 20.66
CA ALA A 20 14.46 9.56 20.67
C ALA A 20 14.12 10.93 21.25
N ILE A 21 13.02 11.47 20.78
CA ILE A 21 12.43 12.67 21.34
C ILE A 21 11.21 12.26 22.14
N ILE A 22 11.21 12.58 23.43
CA ILE A 22 10.08 12.38 24.31
C ILE A 22 9.34 13.69 24.44
N ASP A 23 8.06 13.66 24.12
CA ASP A 23 7.10 14.71 24.41
C ASP A 23 6.34 14.29 25.68
N THR A 24 6.64 14.92 26.82
CA THR A 24 6.03 14.64 28.13
C THR A 24 4.95 15.66 28.46
N LEU A 25 3.90 15.21 29.13
CA LEU A 25 2.85 16.09 29.65
C LEU A 25 3.20 16.53 31.07
N GLU A 26 3.39 17.83 31.28
CA GLU A 26 3.67 18.39 32.60
C GLU A 26 2.35 18.52 33.41
N ALA A 27 2.17 17.66 34.42
CA ALA A 27 0.91 17.49 35.16
C ALA A 27 0.37 18.79 35.80
N ASN A 28 1.26 19.73 36.16
CA ASN A 28 0.89 20.99 36.80
C ASN A 28 0.42 22.07 35.82
N ALA A 29 0.80 21.98 34.53
CA ALA A 29 0.54 23.03 33.55
C ALA A 29 -0.35 22.58 32.37
N LYS A 30 -0.57 21.27 32.18
CA LYS A 30 -1.19 20.70 30.97
C LYS A 30 -0.47 21.11 29.68
N ILE A 31 0.83 21.41 29.77
CA ILE A 31 1.67 21.81 28.65
C ILE A 31 2.57 20.62 28.27
N TRP A 32 2.65 20.33 26.97
CA TRP A 32 3.56 19.33 26.43
C TRP A 32 4.96 19.92 26.25
N ARG A 33 5.99 19.24 26.77
CA ARG A 33 7.40 19.63 26.60
C ARG A 33 8.21 18.52 25.94
N SER A 34 9.12 18.91 25.06
CA SER A 34 9.99 17.98 24.35
C SER A 34 11.37 17.88 25.01
N LYS A 35 11.88 16.67 25.21
CA LYS A 35 13.23 16.37 25.66
C LYS A 35 13.86 15.27 24.79
N ARG A 36 15.18 15.34 24.57
CA ARG A 36 15.92 14.28 23.86
C ARG A 36 16.49 13.26 24.85
N ILE A 37 16.36 11.97 24.54
CA ILE A 37 16.95 10.88 25.32
C ILE A 37 17.60 9.82 24.43
N ASP A 38 18.44 8.97 25.02
CA ASP A 38 18.91 7.71 24.43
C ASP A 38 18.08 6.54 24.99
N LEU A 39 17.34 5.84 24.12
CA LEU A 39 16.44 4.74 24.50
C LEU A 39 17.17 3.47 24.94
N VAL A 40 18.44 3.28 24.56
CA VAL A 40 19.20 2.08 24.94
C VAL A 40 19.93 2.30 26.27
N GLY A 41 20.31 3.54 26.57
CA GLY A 41 21.07 3.91 27.76
C GLY A 41 20.23 4.45 28.93
N SER A 42 18.96 4.80 28.73
CA SER A 42 18.11 5.43 29.75
C SER A 42 16.73 4.79 29.85
N THR A 43 16.27 4.53 31.08
CA THR A 43 14.90 4.05 31.33
C THR A 43 13.93 5.23 31.39
N VAL A 44 12.84 5.16 30.63
CA VAL A 44 11.80 6.19 30.64
C VAL A 44 10.99 6.11 31.93
N LYS A 45 11.04 7.18 32.74
CA LYS A 45 10.34 7.27 34.03
C LYS A 45 9.06 8.10 33.96
N ASP A 46 8.87 8.87 32.89
CA ASP A 46 7.71 9.76 32.74
C ASP A 46 6.40 8.96 32.69
N GLU A 47 5.38 9.42 33.41
CA GLU A 47 4.10 8.71 33.52
C GLU A 47 3.22 8.91 32.27
N ILE A 48 3.18 10.13 31.72
CA ILE A 48 2.39 10.46 30.52
C ILE A 48 3.30 11.04 29.44
N CYS A 49 3.55 10.28 28.37
CA CYS A 49 4.46 10.72 27.30
C CYS A 49 4.24 10.05 25.95
N PHE A 50 4.56 10.77 24.87
CA PHE A 50 4.86 10.21 23.56
C PHE A 50 6.38 10.13 23.37
N ILE A 51 6.86 9.04 22.80
CA ILE A 51 8.27 8.78 22.54
C ILE A 51 8.42 8.55 21.05
N PHE A 52 9.08 9.45 20.34
CA PHE A 52 9.33 9.33 18.91
C PHE A 52 10.77 8.96 18.66
N LEU A 53 11.02 7.79 18.07
CA LEU A 53 12.36 7.41 17.63
C LEU A 53 12.74 8.25 16.40
N GLU A 54 13.87 8.97 16.44
CA GLU A 54 14.28 9.88 15.35
C GLU A 54 14.62 9.12 14.07
N ASN A 55 15.12 7.88 14.16
CA ASN A 55 15.47 7.05 13.01
C ASN A 55 14.76 5.68 13.08
N GLY A 56 13.67 5.52 12.33
CA GLY A 56 12.92 4.27 12.24
C GLY A 56 13.70 3.13 11.55
N ASP A 57 14.49 3.45 10.53
CA ASP A 57 15.26 2.46 9.76
C ASP A 57 16.35 1.82 10.62
N TRP A 58 16.91 2.57 11.58
CA TRP A 58 17.84 2.03 12.56
C TRP A 58 17.21 0.90 13.40
N PHE A 59 15.94 1.02 13.80
CA PHE A 59 15.25 -0.04 14.55
C PHE A 59 15.14 -1.33 13.72
N LYS A 60 14.95 -1.20 12.40
CA LYS A 60 14.79 -2.31 11.45
C LYS A 60 16.12 -2.97 11.08
N GLU A 61 17.10 -2.20 10.64
CA GLU A 61 18.32 -2.74 10.02
C GLU A 61 19.55 -2.64 10.94
N GLY A 62 19.57 -1.67 11.85
CA GLY A 62 20.73 -1.34 12.68
C GLY A 62 20.67 -1.80 14.14
N CYS A 63 19.53 -2.30 14.60
CA CYS A 63 19.29 -2.67 16.01
C CYS A 63 19.22 -4.20 16.18
N THR A 64 19.96 -4.75 17.13
CA THR A 64 19.92 -6.19 17.44
C THR A 64 18.64 -6.57 18.18
N ALA A 65 18.19 -7.83 18.06
CA ALA A 65 17.00 -8.32 18.77
C ALA A 65 17.05 -8.09 20.29
N ALA A 66 18.23 -8.23 20.90
CA ALA A 66 18.44 -7.97 22.33
C ALA A 66 18.23 -6.48 22.70
N ASN A 67 18.67 -5.55 21.85
CA ASN A 67 18.45 -4.12 22.06
C ASN A 67 16.98 -3.74 21.82
N ARG A 68 16.30 -4.37 20.86
CA ARG A 68 14.87 -4.18 20.65
C ARG A 68 14.06 -4.66 21.85
N SER A 69 14.39 -5.83 22.39
CA SER A 69 13.77 -6.35 23.62
C SER A 69 13.90 -5.36 24.78
N LYS A 70 15.08 -4.78 25.00
CA LYS A 70 15.29 -3.72 26.02
C LYS A 70 14.45 -2.47 25.79
N ILE A 71 14.27 -2.02 24.55
CA ILE A 71 13.44 -0.85 24.22
C ILE A 71 11.95 -1.13 24.48
N LEU A 72 11.53 -2.38 24.26
CA LEU A 72 10.14 -2.82 24.37
C LEU A 72 9.75 -3.28 25.78
N GLU A 73 10.73 -3.63 26.63
CA GLU A 73 10.54 -4.07 28.01
C GLU A 73 9.63 -3.12 28.83
N PRO A 74 9.79 -1.78 28.79
CA PRO A 74 8.93 -0.85 29.52
C PRO A 74 7.46 -0.87 29.09
N PHE A 75 7.13 -1.47 27.94
CA PHE A 75 5.78 -1.58 27.40
C PHE A 75 5.13 -2.93 27.69
N GLN A 76 5.84 -3.86 28.35
CA GLN A 76 5.32 -5.17 28.76
C GLN A 76 4.75 -6.01 27.60
N VAL A 77 5.35 -5.90 26.42
CA VAL A 77 4.89 -6.58 25.21
C VAL A 77 5.56 -7.96 25.04
N PRO A 78 4.98 -8.87 24.24
CA PRO A 78 5.56 -10.21 24.01
C PRO A 78 6.92 -10.18 23.29
N ASP A 79 7.83 -11.09 23.68
CA ASP A 79 9.20 -11.19 23.14
C ASP A 79 9.24 -11.40 21.62
N ILE A 80 8.22 -12.04 21.05
CA ILE A 80 8.12 -12.27 19.60
C ILE A 80 8.19 -10.97 18.80
N LEU A 81 7.79 -9.83 19.38
CA LEU A 81 7.86 -8.52 18.72
C LEU A 81 9.29 -7.99 18.56
N SER A 82 10.26 -8.53 19.30
CA SER A 82 11.69 -8.23 19.12
C SER A 82 12.33 -8.99 17.96
N SER A 83 11.64 -10.01 17.44
CA SER A 83 12.10 -10.85 16.33
C SER A 83 12.01 -10.13 14.98
N ASN A 84 12.82 -10.59 14.02
CA ASN A 84 12.79 -10.04 12.65
C ASN A 84 11.46 -10.34 11.94
N LEU A 85 10.75 -11.40 12.32
CA LEU A 85 9.47 -11.79 11.71
C LEU A 85 8.43 -10.67 11.88
N CYS A 86 8.30 -10.10 13.08
CA CYS A 86 7.40 -8.98 13.32
C CYS A 86 7.84 -7.67 12.64
N ILE A 87 9.12 -7.58 12.25
CA ILE A 87 9.67 -6.41 11.56
C ILE A 87 9.40 -6.44 10.05
N GLU A 88 9.10 -7.61 9.48
CA GLU A 88 8.84 -7.77 8.04
C GLU A 88 7.33 -7.74 7.70
N LEU A 89 6.45 -7.74 8.70
CA LEU A 89 5.01 -7.70 8.48
C LEU A 89 4.49 -6.31 8.10
N ASN A 90 3.51 -6.24 7.20
CA ASN A 90 2.90 -4.97 6.80
C ASN A 90 2.01 -4.34 7.90
N GLY A 91 1.59 -5.13 8.88
CA GLY A 91 0.80 -4.65 10.00
C GLY A 91 0.24 -5.77 10.86
N TYR A 92 0.03 -5.44 12.13
CA TYR A 92 -0.55 -6.31 13.16
C TYR A 92 -1.10 -5.42 14.26
N PHE A 93 -1.98 -5.97 15.10
CA PHE A 93 -2.42 -5.36 16.34
C PHE A 93 -2.51 -6.45 17.40
N GLY A 94 -2.05 -6.18 18.60
CA GLY A 94 -2.26 -7.02 19.77
C GLY A 94 -2.38 -6.20 21.04
N CYS A 95 -2.92 -6.82 22.08
CA CYS A 95 -3.04 -6.23 23.39
C CYS A 95 -2.84 -7.28 24.49
N ARG A 96 -2.54 -6.80 25.70
CA ARG A 96 -2.41 -7.57 26.93
C ARG A 96 -3.07 -6.78 28.05
N SER A 97 -4.14 -7.33 28.60
CA SER A 97 -4.88 -6.71 29.70
C SER A 97 -4.30 -7.15 31.06
N THR A 98 -4.33 -6.25 32.04
CA THR A 98 -3.99 -6.52 33.45
C THR A 98 -5.20 -6.19 34.29
N LEU A 99 -5.67 -7.17 35.07
CA LEU A 99 -6.84 -7.04 35.94
C LEU A 99 -6.40 -6.91 37.40
N GLY A 100 -7.12 -6.11 38.18
CA GLY A 100 -6.94 -6.02 39.62
C GLY A 100 -7.69 -7.14 40.35
N ASP A 101 -7.56 -7.19 41.68
CA ASP A 101 -8.12 -8.26 42.53
C ASP A 101 -9.66 -8.37 42.43
N GLU A 102 -10.34 -7.27 42.10
CA GLU A 102 -11.80 -7.22 41.90
C GLU A 102 -12.24 -7.56 40.46
N GLY A 103 -11.31 -7.89 39.56
CA GLY A 103 -11.59 -8.18 38.15
C GLY A 103 -11.76 -6.94 37.25
N ASN A 104 -11.55 -5.74 37.78
CA ASN A 104 -11.53 -4.49 37.01
C ASN A 104 -10.23 -4.34 36.21
N LEU A 105 -10.28 -3.68 35.05
CA LEU A 105 -9.10 -3.40 34.22
C LEU A 105 -8.21 -2.35 34.91
N VAL A 106 -7.00 -2.74 35.31
CA VAL A 106 -6.03 -1.84 35.97
C VAL A 106 -4.88 -1.43 35.05
N GLY A 107 -4.61 -2.19 33.99
CA GLY A 107 -3.58 -1.91 33.00
C GLY A 107 -3.89 -2.52 31.63
N LEU A 108 -3.39 -1.89 30.58
CA LEU A 108 -3.51 -2.36 29.20
C LEU A 108 -2.23 -2.01 28.45
N SER A 109 -1.55 -3.04 27.93
CA SER A 109 -0.51 -2.86 26.92
C SER A 109 -1.10 -3.14 25.54
N THR A 110 -0.88 -2.26 24.57
CA THR A 110 -1.28 -2.47 23.17
C THR A 110 -0.10 -2.23 22.25
N TRP A 111 -0.03 -2.95 21.13
CA TRP A 111 1.01 -2.77 20.13
C TRP A 111 0.43 -2.99 18.75
N PHE A 112 0.84 -2.17 17.80
CA PHE A 112 0.42 -2.34 16.43
C PHE A 112 1.41 -1.75 15.45
N ARG A 113 1.37 -2.28 14.24
CA ARG A 113 2.16 -1.80 13.11
C ARG A 113 1.25 -1.44 11.96
N ILE A 114 1.56 -0.33 11.31
CA ILE A 114 0.83 0.17 10.15
C ILE A 114 1.85 0.58 9.10
N LEU A 115 1.79 -0.05 7.93
CA LEU A 115 2.42 0.46 6.73
C LEU A 115 1.47 1.37 5.97
N THR A 116 1.92 2.57 5.64
CA THR A 116 1.20 3.49 4.74
C THR A 116 2.08 3.88 3.56
N LYS A 117 1.43 4.14 2.42
CA LYS A 117 2.10 4.62 1.22
C LYS A 117 1.48 5.96 0.84
N THR A 118 2.32 6.96 0.65
CA THR A 118 1.90 8.30 0.23
C THR A 118 2.51 8.62 -1.13
N VAL A 119 1.73 9.26 -2.00
CA VAL A 119 2.21 9.79 -3.29
C VAL A 119 2.79 11.16 -3.06
N VAL A 120 3.95 11.40 -3.65
CA VAL A 120 4.55 12.74 -3.65
C VAL A 120 3.93 13.52 -4.80
N GLU A 121 3.30 14.65 -4.48
CA GLU A 121 2.75 15.57 -5.48
C GLU A 121 3.85 16.02 -6.45
N PRO A 122 3.53 16.26 -7.74
CA PRO A 122 4.51 16.56 -8.78
C PRO A 122 5.48 17.69 -8.39
N ASP A 123 4.98 18.72 -7.71
CA ASP A 123 5.74 19.91 -7.30
C ASP A 123 6.78 19.60 -6.20
N ASN A 124 6.55 18.56 -5.38
CA ASN A 124 7.43 18.16 -4.27
C ASN A 124 8.39 17.01 -4.61
N ARG A 125 8.36 16.47 -5.85
CA ARG A 125 9.23 15.34 -6.26
C ARG A 125 10.73 15.66 -6.22
N LYS A 126 11.09 16.94 -6.33
CA LYS A 126 12.49 17.40 -6.24
C LYS A 126 13.10 17.24 -4.85
N LEU A 127 12.28 17.19 -3.78
CA LEU A 127 12.73 17.04 -2.39
C LEU A 127 12.99 15.57 -2.00
N TYR A 128 12.37 14.61 -2.69
CA TYR A 128 12.38 13.18 -2.30
C TYR A 128 13.01 12.24 -3.35
N GLY A 129 13.81 12.78 -4.27
CA GLY A 129 14.66 11.99 -5.17
C GLY A 129 13.90 11.26 -6.28
N GLU A 130 13.15 12.00 -7.11
CA GLU A 130 12.42 11.54 -8.32
C GLU A 130 11.37 10.43 -8.12
N LYS A 131 11.29 9.80 -6.95
CA LYS A 131 10.31 8.77 -6.64
C LYS A 131 8.91 9.38 -6.50
N ALA A 132 7.94 8.82 -7.23
CA ALA A 132 6.54 9.25 -7.21
C ALA A 132 5.79 8.88 -5.92
N TYR A 133 6.41 8.13 -5.00
CA TYR A 133 5.80 7.65 -3.77
C TYR A 133 6.83 7.43 -2.66
N LEU A 134 6.35 7.49 -1.41
CA LEU A 134 7.07 7.19 -0.19
C LEU A 134 6.32 6.12 0.61
N TRP A 135 7.07 5.17 1.18
CA TRP A 135 6.56 4.19 2.14
C TRP A 135 6.88 4.69 3.55
N TYR A 136 5.90 4.60 4.45
CA TYR A 136 6.05 4.88 5.86
C TYR A 136 5.73 3.61 6.65
N GLU A 137 6.75 3.02 7.24
CA GLU A 137 6.65 1.83 8.09
C GLU A 137 6.58 2.30 9.54
N MET A 138 5.37 2.32 10.12
CA MET A 138 5.17 2.85 11.48
C MET A 138 4.81 1.72 12.44
N ALA A 139 5.44 1.70 13.60
CA ALA A 139 5.09 0.79 14.70
C ALA A 139 4.84 1.59 15.98
N PHE A 140 3.81 1.19 16.70
CA PHE A 140 3.33 1.87 17.89
C PHE A 140 3.19 0.87 19.03
N PHE A 141 3.70 1.23 20.21
CA PHE A 141 3.60 0.44 21.43
C PHE A 141 3.08 1.33 22.53
N VAL A 142 2.06 0.89 23.25
CA VAL A 142 1.34 1.71 24.22
C VAL A 142 1.24 0.94 25.53
N LEU A 143 1.51 1.64 26.62
CA LEU A 143 1.24 1.16 27.96
C LEU A 143 0.29 2.14 28.65
N TRP A 144 -0.81 1.61 29.16
CA TRP A 144 -1.81 2.37 29.91
C TRP A 144 -2.07 1.71 31.26
N SER A 145 -2.29 2.52 32.30
CA SER A 145 -2.73 2.05 33.61
C SER A 145 -3.62 3.08 34.31
N THR A 146 -4.56 2.57 35.09
CA THR A 146 -5.44 3.34 35.99
C THR A 146 -4.70 4.14 37.05
N SER A 147 -3.42 3.83 37.32
CA SER A 147 -2.53 4.60 38.20
C SER A 147 -2.10 5.96 37.61
N GLY A 148 -2.51 6.28 36.37
CA GLY A 148 -2.16 7.53 35.68
C GLY A 148 -1.02 7.39 34.67
N THR A 149 -0.53 6.16 34.42
CA THR A 149 0.50 5.91 33.40
C THR A 149 -0.12 5.79 32.02
N ALA A 150 0.35 6.59 31.05
CA ALA A 150 -0.03 6.52 29.64
C ALA A 150 1.19 6.84 28.75
N ARG A 151 1.85 5.80 28.24
CA ARG A 151 3.06 5.91 27.42
C ARG A 151 2.81 5.40 26.02
N VAL A 152 3.26 6.14 25.01
CA VAL A 152 3.21 5.71 23.60
C VAL A 152 4.61 5.80 23.00
N LEU A 153 5.14 4.69 22.51
CA LEU A 153 6.34 4.63 21.68
C LEU A 153 5.94 4.57 20.20
N CYS A 154 6.46 5.51 19.45
CA CYS A 154 6.25 5.72 18.02
C CYS A 154 7.58 5.48 17.29
N ILE A 155 7.62 4.45 16.44
CA ILE A 155 8.78 4.08 15.62
C ILE A 155 8.44 4.32 14.16
N GLY A 156 9.34 4.99 13.43
CA GLY A 156 9.17 5.23 11.99
C GLY A 156 8.12 6.30 11.64
N THR A 157 7.71 7.12 12.62
CA THR A 157 6.77 8.21 12.40
C THR A 157 7.42 9.34 11.59
N PRO A 158 6.80 9.78 10.47
CA PRO A 158 7.34 10.88 9.67
C PRO A 158 7.41 12.20 10.45
N PRO A 159 8.42 13.07 10.20
CA PRO A 159 8.56 14.35 10.90
C PRO A 159 7.33 15.25 10.77
N GLU A 160 6.69 15.27 9.60
CA GLU A 160 5.46 16.02 9.35
C GLU A 160 4.30 15.55 10.23
N MET A 161 4.09 14.22 10.28
CA MET A 161 3.04 13.61 11.09
C MET A 161 3.28 13.88 12.57
N ARG A 162 4.54 13.83 13.02
CA ARG A 162 4.89 14.20 14.39
C ARG A 162 4.54 15.65 14.70
N ALA A 163 4.88 16.59 13.82
CA ALA A 163 4.57 18.00 14.02
C ALA A 163 3.05 18.24 14.09
N GLN A 164 2.27 17.53 13.26
CA GLN A 164 0.81 17.56 13.28
C GLN A 164 0.25 16.97 14.57
N ILE A 165 0.75 15.81 15.04
CA ILE A 165 0.36 15.23 16.33
C ILE A 165 0.65 16.21 17.46
N GLN A 166 1.83 16.84 17.46
CA GLN A 166 2.21 17.83 18.48
C GLN A 166 1.27 19.05 18.46
N GLN A 167 0.91 19.53 17.27
CA GLN A 167 -0.04 20.63 17.12
C GLN A 167 -1.45 20.24 17.58
N GLU A 168 -1.93 19.04 17.26
CA GLU A 168 -3.23 18.54 17.73
C GLU A 168 -3.26 18.40 19.25
N LEU A 169 -2.18 17.91 19.86
CA LEU A 169 -2.03 17.79 21.31
C LEU A 169 -2.07 19.15 22.04
N GLN A 170 -1.72 20.24 21.36
CA GLN A 170 -1.77 21.61 21.90
C GLN A 170 -3.11 22.32 21.69
N THR A 171 -3.93 21.89 20.71
CA THR A 171 -5.10 22.64 20.23
C THR A 171 -6.45 22.00 20.57
N ARG A 172 -6.53 20.67 20.75
CA ARG A 172 -7.78 19.94 21.06
C ARG A 172 -8.05 19.84 22.58
N PRO A 173 -9.31 19.69 23.02
CA PRO A 173 -9.64 19.53 24.44
C PRO A 173 -8.97 18.27 25.03
N SER A 174 -8.65 18.34 26.32
CA SER A 174 -7.87 17.33 27.06
C SER A 174 -8.30 15.90 26.76
N LEU A 175 -7.37 15.11 26.22
CA LEU A 175 -7.50 13.66 26.10
C LEU A 175 -8.06 13.09 27.40
N ASN A 176 -9.14 12.31 27.31
CA ASN A 176 -9.65 11.61 28.49
C ASN A 176 -8.73 10.42 28.76
N LEU A 177 -7.75 10.62 29.64
CA LEU A 177 -6.72 9.62 29.96
C LEU A 177 -7.29 8.38 30.68
N ASN A 178 -8.57 8.40 31.07
CA ASN A 178 -9.27 7.21 31.55
C ASN A 178 -9.63 6.23 30.41
N ASP A 179 -9.57 6.67 29.15
CA ASP A 179 -9.70 5.80 27.98
C ASP A 179 -8.31 5.31 27.52
N PRO A 180 -8.04 3.98 27.55
CA PRO A 180 -6.76 3.41 27.15
C PRO A 180 -6.34 3.71 25.71
N PHE A 181 -7.30 3.99 24.82
CA PHE A 181 -7.06 4.31 23.41
C PHE A 181 -7.04 5.81 23.13
N ALA A 182 -7.27 6.68 24.12
CA ALA A 182 -7.33 8.12 23.91
C ALA A 182 -6.04 8.66 23.25
N MET A 183 -4.88 8.21 23.74
CA MET A 183 -3.56 8.62 23.22
C MET A 183 -3.30 8.15 21.78
N LEU A 184 -4.07 7.20 21.26
CA LEU A 184 -3.93 6.70 19.89
C LEU A 184 -4.76 7.47 18.87
N ARG A 185 -5.77 8.23 19.31
CA ARG A 185 -6.67 8.96 18.41
C ARG A 185 -5.93 9.91 17.45
N PRO A 186 -4.98 10.77 17.90
CA PRO A 186 -4.26 11.66 17.00
C PRO A 186 -3.42 10.92 15.96
N ILE A 187 -2.88 9.76 16.34
CA ILE A 187 -2.08 8.91 15.43
C ILE A 187 -2.98 8.31 14.35
N LEU A 188 -4.12 7.76 14.75
CA LEU A 188 -5.06 7.10 13.82
C LEU A 188 -5.68 8.12 12.85
N ASP A 189 -6.05 9.31 13.32
CA ASP A 189 -6.57 10.39 12.49
C ASP A 189 -5.60 10.77 11.36
N GLU A 190 -4.30 10.89 11.66
CA GLU A 190 -3.28 11.24 10.66
C GLU A 190 -2.96 10.10 9.69
N VAL A 191 -2.98 8.85 10.17
CA VAL A 191 -2.79 7.66 9.33
C VAL A 191 -3.90 7.53 8.27
N VAL A 192 -5.14 7.88 8.63
CA VAL A 192 -6.30 7.77 7.73
C VAL A 192 -6.27 8.83 6.61
N LYS A 193 -5.71 10.02 6.87
CA LYS A 193 -5.64 11.13 5.89
C LYS A 193 -4.71 10.87 4.70
N LYS A 194 -3.73 9.98 4.81
CA LYS A 194 -2.71 9.73 3.77
C LYS A 194 -2.89 8.37 3.08
N ARG A 195 -3.69 8.30 2.00
CA ARG A 195 -3.76 7.10 1.13
C ARG A 195 -3.92 7.44 -0.35
N LYS A 196 -2.97 7.02 -1.19
CA LYS A 196 -3.19 6.48 -2.55
C LYS A 196 -1.88 5.99 -3.19
N ALA A 197 -2.01 4.98 -4.06
CA ALA A 197 -1.27 4.71 -5.31
C ALA A 197 -0.47 3.42 -5.49
N ARG A 198 -0.47 3.03 -6.77
CA ARG A 198 -0.07 1.78 -7.42
C ARG A 198 1.41 1.76 -7.84
N PRO A 199 1.94 0.57 -8.19
CA PRO A 199 3.12 0.47 -9.07
C PRO A 199 2.96 -0.58 -10.20
N ASP A 200 4.06 -0.77 -10.94
CA ASP A 200 4.23 -1.07 -12.38
C ASP A 200 4.54 -2.55 -12.72
N PHE A 201 4.80 -2.82 -14.01
CA PHE A 201 4.06 -3.82 -14.76
C PHE A 201 4.90 -4.69 -15.71
N GLU A 202 5.35 -5.87 -15.25
CA GLU A 202 5.68 -6.98 -16.17
C GLU A 202 5.80 -8.35 -15.47
N GLU A 203 6.05 -8.38 -14.16
CA GLU A 203 6.17 -9.60 -13.35
C GLU A 203 4.80 -10.15 -12.83
N LEU A 204 3.70 -9.55 -13.27
CA LEU A 204 2.41 -9.55 -12.57
C LEU A 204 1.54 -10.78 -12.86
N TYR A 205 1.69 -11.41 -14.02
CA TYR A 205 0.84 -12.55 -14.39
C TYR A 205 1.14 -13.80 -13.55
N ASN A 206 2.41 -14.18 -13.40
CA ASN A 206 2.81 -15.31 -12.56
C ASN A 206 2.59 -15.02 -11.07
N LEU A 207 2.73 -13.76 -10.65
CA LEU A 207 2.45 -13.32 -9.29
C LEU A 207 0.95 -13.42 -8.94
N SER A 208 0.04 -13.23 -9.91
CA SER A 208 -1.41 -13.34 -9.68
C SER A 208 -1.86 -14.75 -9.32
N ARG A 209 -1.23 -15.78 -9.90
CA ARG A 209 -1.52 -17.19 -9.57
C ARG A 209 -1.15 -17.49 -8.12
N HIS A 210 0.05 -17.09 -7.71
CA HIS A 210 0.53 -17.31 -6.35
C HIS A 210 -0.28 -16.51 -5.33
N ALA A 211 -0.62 -15.25 -5.64
CA ALA A 211 -1.48 -14.43 -4.79
C ALA A 211 -2.86 -15.06 -4.56
N ARG A 212 -3.45 -15.69 -5.59
CA ARG A 212 -4.72 -16.41 -5.44
C ARG A 212 -4.61 -17.61 -4.51
N HIS A 213 -3.55 -18.42 -4.64
CA HIS A 213 -3.30 -19.53 -3.73
C HIS A 213 -3.04 -19.07 -2.29
N LEU A 214 -2.35 -17.95 -2.10
CA LEU A 214 -2.15 -17.38 -0.76
C LEU A 214 -3.49 -17.00 -0.11
N VAL A 215 -4.40 -16.35 -0.84
CA VAL A 215 -5.75 -16.04 -0.34
C VAL A 215 -6.51 -17.31 0.07
N GLU A 216 -6.43 -18.37 -0.74
CA GLU A 216 -7.07 -19.65 -0.46
C GLU A 216 -6.53 -20.30 0.82
N VAL A 217 -5.20 -20.42 0.92
CA VAL A 217 -4.51 -21.02 2.07
C VAL A 217 -4.78 -20.21 3.34
N GLU A 218 -4.73 -18.87 3.27
CA GLU A 218 -4.98 -18.01 4.42
C GLU A 218 -6.45 -18.06 4.86
N THR A 219 -7.40 -18.26 3.94
CA THR A 219 -8.81 -18.44 4.28
C THR A 219 -9.03 -19.72 5.09
N VAL A 220 -8.46 -20.85 4.64
CA VAL A 220 -8.54 -22.13 5.37
C VAL A 220 -7.85 -22.04 6.73
N ALA A 221 -6.70 -21.37 6.79
CA ALA A 221 -5.96 -21.19 8.04
C ALA A 221 -6.71 -20.29 9.05
N ILE A 222 -7.38 -19.22 8.59
CA ILE A 222 -8.27 -18.40 9.43
C ILE A 222 -9.39 -19.26 10.02
N GLU A 223 -10.09 -20.04 9.18
CA GLU A 223 -11.17 -20.91 9.66
C GLU A 223 -10.64 -21.92 10.69
N THR A 224 -9.46 -22.49 10.43
CA THR A 224 -8.82 -23.45 11.35
C THR A 224 -8.55 -22.80 12.72
N ILE A 225 -7.97 -21.59 12.74
CA ILE A 225 -7.70 -20.87 14.01
C ILE A 225 -9.00 -20.44 14.69
N GLU A 226 -10.04 -20.05 13.95
CA GLU A 226 -11.37 -19.76 14.50
C GLU A 226 -11.97 -20.99 15.18
N ARG A 227 -11.87 -22.17 14.56
CA ARG A 227 -12.30 -23.43 15.18
C ARG A 227 -11.50 -23.74 16.43
N MET A 228 -10.19 -23.57 16.40
CA MET A 228 -9.32 -23.77 17.58
C MET A 228 -9.70 -22.82 18.72
N ALA A 229 -9.92 -21.53 18.44
CA ALA A 229 -10.33 -20.54 19.43
C ALA A 229 -11.71 -20.88 20.03
N THR A 230 -12.65 -21.31 19.19
CA THR A 230 -13.98 -21.75 19.64
C THR A 230 -13.88 -22.99 20.55
N GLN A 231 -13.09 -23.99 20.15
CA GLN A 231 -12.89 -25.20 20.94
C GLN A 231 -12.17 -24.90 22.25
N GLN A 232 -11.24 -23.95 22.26
CA GLN A 232 -10.56 -23.51 23.48
C GLN A 232 -11.56 -22.93 24.50
N ASN A 233 -12.51 -22.10 24.04
CA ASN A 233 -13.57 -21.58 24.91
C ASN A 233 -14.46 -22.70 25.49
N VAL A 234 -14.79 -23.71 24.69
CA VAL A 234 -15.52 -24.90 25.18
C VAL A 234 -14.70 -25.64 26.23
N ASN A 235 -13.40 -25.85 25.99
CA ASN A 235 -12.51 -26.54 26.91
C ASN A 235 -12.39 -25.78 28.24
N PHE A 236 -12.32 -24.45 28.24
CA PHE A 236 -12.34 -23.66 29.47
C PHE A 236 -13.63 -23.85 30.27
N GLY A 237 -14.77 -23.98 29.59
CA GLY A 237 -16.04 -24.33 30.24
C GLY A 237 -16.07 -25.73 30.85
N LEU A 238 -15.33 -26.69 30.30
CA LEU A 238 -15.27 -28.07 30.81
C LEU A 238 -14.20 -28.26 31.90
N LEU A 239 -13.11 -27.47 31.87
CA LEU A 239 -11.95 -27.57 32.76
C LEU A 239 -12.02 -26.62 33.96
N GLN A 240 -13.22 -26.16 34.33
CA GLN A 240 -13.50 -25.08 35.30
C GLN A 240 -12.75 -25.16 36.65
N THR A 241 -12.27 -26.33 37.06
CA THR A 241 -11.61 -26.56 38.36
C THR A 241 -10.08 -26.44 38.35
N GLY A 242 -9.43 -26.35 37.18
CA GLY A 242 -7.96 -26.47 37.08
C GLY A 242 -7.20 -25.26 36.51
N LEU A 243 -7.88 -24.27 35.92
CA LEU A 243 -7.20 -23.14 35.26
C LEU A 243 -7.61 -21.80 35.85
N ASP A 244 -6.60 -20.99 36.21
CA ASP A 244 -6.80 -19.63 36.69
C ASP A 244 -7.55 -18.76 35.66
N LYS A 245 -8.40 -17.86 36.16
CA LYS A 245 -9.23 -16.98 35.33
C LYS A 245 -8.37 -16.04 34.48
N THR A 246 -7.25 -15.58 35.02
CA THR A 246 -6.27 -14.75 34.28
C THR A 246 -5.69 -15.51 33.10
N TYR A 247 -5.34 -16.78 33.30
CA TYR A 247 -4.83 -17.63 32.24
C TYR A 247 -5.86 -17.83 31.12
N GLN A 248 -7.12 -18.11 31.46
CA GLN A 248 -8.19 -18.31 30.46
C GLN A 248 -8.36 -17.07 29.57
N ILE A 249 -8.32 -15.88 30.17
CA ILE A 249 -8.42 -14.61 29.44
C ILE A 249 -7.19 -14.41 28.54
N GLN A 250 -5.97 -14.56 29.07
CA GLN A 250 -4.73 -14.37 28.30
C GLN A 250 -4.62 -15.35 27.12
N ALA A 251 -5.03 -16.60 27.35
CA ALA A 251 -5.00 -17.62 26.32
C ALA A 251 -6.04 -17.34 25.21
N GLY A 252 -7.20 -16.77 25.55
CA GLY A 252 -8.18 -16.29 24.58
C GLY A 252 -7.71 -15.05 23.80
N GLU A 253 -7.11 -14.06 24.49
CA GLU A 253 -6.50 -12.87 23.87
C GLU A 253 -5.40 -13.28 22.88
N TYR A 254 -4.59 -14.28 23.22
CA TYR A 254 -3.56 -14.82 22.34
C TYR A 254 -4.15 -15.46 21.07
N MET A 255 -5.20 -16.28 21.19
CA MET A 255 -5.87 -16.86 20.02
C MET A 255 -6.51 -15.79 19.13
N ALA A 256 -7.13 -14.78 19.74
CA ALA A 256 -7.69 -13.64 19.01
C ALA A 256 -6.59 -12.87 18.25
N PHE A 257 -5.41 -12.68 18.87
CA PHE A 257 -4.25 -12.06 18.22
C PHE A 257 -3.78 -12.87 17.00
N GLN A 258 -3.62 -14.19 17.14
CA GLN A 258 -3.22 -15.07 16.02
C GLN A 258 -4.24 -15.03 14.88
N LEU A 259 -5.54 -15.05 15.22
CA LEU A 259 -6.61 -14.95 14.24
C LEU A 259 -6.57 -13.61 13.49
N GLN A 260 -6.35 -12.52 14.22
CA GLN A 260 -6.25 -11.19 13.63
C GLN A 260 -5.03 -11.07 12.69
N MET A 261 -3.91 -11.70 13.04
CA MET A 261 -2.72 -11.77 12.20
C MET A 261 -3.01 -12.48 10.87
N MET A 262 -3.69 -13.63 10.93
CA MET A 262 -4.08 -14.36 9.72
C MET A 262 -5.08 -13.57 8.86
N LYS A 263 -6.04 -12.87 9.47
CA LYS A 263 -6.95 -11.97 8.76
C LYS A 263 -6.23 -10.82 8.06
N SER A 264 -5.21 -10.24 8.70
CA SER A 264 -4.34 -9.21 8.12
C SER A 264 -3.58 -9.75 6.91
N LEU A 265 -2.99 -10.95 7.02
CA LEU A 265 -2.30 -11.61 5.92
C LEU A 265 -3.24 -11.86 4.72
N ARG A 266 -4.44 -12.41 4.97
CA ARG A 266 -5.48 -12.57 3.93
C ARG A 266 -5.86 -11.27 3.24
N SER A 267 -6.05 -10.20 4.01
CA SER A 267 -6.36 -8.90 3.44
C SER A 267 -5.23 -8.38 2.53
N ARG A 268 -3.97 -8.64 2.87
CA ARG A 268 -2.82 -8.31 2.00
C ARG A 268 -2.81 -9.12 0.72
N ALA A 269 -3.01 -10.44 0.82
CA ALA A 269 -3.05 -11.31 -0.35
C ALA A 269 -4.20 -10.90 -1.29
N GLN A 270 -5.37 -10.57 -0.74
CA GLN A 270 -6.52 -10.08 -1.49
C GLN A 270 -6.25 -8.73 -2.17
N ALA A 271 -5.73 -7.74 -1.43
CA ALA A 271 -5.41 -6.44 -2.01
C ALA A 271 -4.35 -6.54 -3.12
N THR A 272 -3.40 -7.48 -2.98
CA THR A 272 -2.41 -7.79 -4.02
C THR A 272 -3.10 -8.41 -5.23
N LEU A 273 -4.01 -9.36 -5.03
CA LEU A 273 -4.77 -9.99 -6.11
C LEU A 273 -5.65 -8.98 -6.87
N ASP A 274 -6.39 -8.13 -6.17
CA ASP A 274 -7.25 -7.11 -6.77
C ASP A 274 -6.43 -6.09 -7.56
N ARG A 275 -5.27 -5.70 -7.03
CA ARG A 275 -4.31 -4.84 -7.72
C ARG A 275 -3.86 -5.51 -9.02
N LEU A 276 -3.41 -6.76 -8.96
CA LEU A 276 -2.93 -7.52 -10.11
C LEU A 276 -4.01 -7.71 -11.18
N ASN A 277 -5.27 -7.94 -10.78
CA ASN A 277 -6.39 -8.04 -11.72
C ASN A 277 -6.66 -6.72 -12.43
N GLY A 278 -6.78 -5.62 -11.68
CA GLY A 278 -7.01 -4.29 -12.26
C GLY A 278 -5.86 -3.84 -13.14
N GLU A 279 -4.65 -4.29 -12.79
CA GLU A 279 -3.48 -4.19 -13.63
C GLU A 279 -3.70 -4.98 -14.93
N VAL A 280 -3.90 -6.31 -14.90
CA VAL A 280 -4.03 -7.16 -16.11
C VAL A 280 -5.10 -6.62 -17.08
N THR A 281 -6.23 -6.13 -16.55
CA THR A 281 -7.27 -5.47 -17.36
C THR A 281 -6.75 -4.25 -18.11
N LEU A 282 -5.90 -3.44 -17.48
CA LEU A 282 -5.29 -2.28 -18.13
C LEU A 282 -4.37 -2.71 -19.28
N ALA A 283 -3.52 -3.73 -19.08
CA ALA A 283 -2.64 -4.25 -20.11
C ALA A 283 -3.42 -4.80 -21.32
N TYR A 284 -4.54 -5.49 -21.08
CA TYR A 284 -5.40 -5.96 -22.16
C TYR A 284 -6.01 -4.78 -22.95
N ASN A 285 -6.47 -3.75 -22.25
CA ASN A 285 -7.03 -2.55 -22.88
C ASN A 285 -5.99 -1.76 -23.69
N THR A 286 -4.74 -1.67 -23.22
CA THR A 286 -3.67 -1.00 -23.97
C THR A 286 -3.30 -1.79 -25.23
N LEU A 287 -3.17 -3.12 -25.15
CA LEU A 287 -2.96 -3.97 -26.32
C LEU A 287 -4.09 -3.82 -27.34
N ALA A 288 -5.36 -3.90 -26.90
CA ALA A 288 -6.50 -3.68 -27.78
C ALA A 288 -6.50 -2.28 -28.42
N SER A 289 -6.03 -1.25 -27.70
CA SER A 289 -5.87 0.09 -28.26
C SER A 289 -4.77 0.18 -29.32
N MET A 290 -3.68 -0.57 -29.16
CA MET A 290 -2.60 -0.66 -30.14
C MET A 290 -3.09 -1.38 -31.40
N ASP A 291 -3.81 -2.49 -31.25
CA ASP A 291 -4.42 -3.21 -32.37
C ASP A 291 -5.40 -2.31 -33.14
N ASN A 292 -6.21 -1.52 -32.45
CA ASN A 292 -7.07 -0.53 -33.08
C ASN A 292 -6.29 0.53 -33.88
N ARG A 293 -5.12 0.97 -33.39
CA ARG A 293 -4.25 1.90 -34.12
C ARG A 293 -3.65 1.24 -35.37
N ILE A 294 -3.14 0.01 -35.24
CA ILE A 294 -2.58 -0.76 -36.35
C ILE A 294 -3.65 -1.03 -37.42
N MET A 295 -4.84 -1.46 -37.01
CA MET A 295 -5.96 -1.74 -37.90
C MET A 295 -6.41 -0.48 -38.66
N LYS A 296 -6.44 0.69 -38.00
CA LYS A 296 -6.69 1.97 -38.67
C LYS A 296 -5.63 2.26 -39.73
N SER A 297 -4.34 2.09 -39.43
CA SER A 297 -3.27 2.30 -40.40
C SER A 297 -3.37 1.37 -41.61
N ILE A 298 -3.63 0.07 -41.39
CA ILE A 298 -3.80 -0.91 -42.48
C ILE A 298 -5.02 -0.55 -43.33
N THR A 299 -6.13 -0.15 -42.70
CA THR A 299 -7.36 0.24 -43.40
C THR A 299 -7.13 1.46 -44.29
N ILE A 300 -6.43 2.48 -43.78
CA ILE A 300 -6.06 3.67 -44.57
C ILE A 300 -5.19 3.26 -45.75
N LEU A 301 -4.20 2.38 -45.54
CA LEU A 301 -3.33 1.87 -46.60
C LEU A 301 -4.14 1.16 -47.69
N ALA A 302 -5.08 0.30 -47.30
CA ALA A 302 -5.96 -0.42 -48.21
C ALA A 302 -6.87 0.53 -49.01
N MET A 303 -7.44 1.56 -48.37
CA MET A 303 -8.28 2.57 -49.03
C MET A 303 -7.51 3.37 -50.10
N VAL A 304 -6.19 3.52 -49.95
CA VAL A 304 -5.33 4.17 -50.95
C VAL A 304 -4.95 3.21 -52.08
N PHE A 305 -4.50 1.99 -51.74
CA PHE A 305 -3.93 1.08 -52.73
C PHE A 305 -4.94 0.25 -53.52
N ILE A 306 -6.09 -0.11 -52.94
CA ILE A 306 -7.09 -0.94 -53.63
C ILE A 306 -7.64 -0.22 -54.88
N PRO A 307 -8.07 1.06 -54.81
CA PRO A 307 -8.57 1.76 -55.99
C PRO A 307 -7.49 1.96 -57.05
N ALA A 308 -6.26 2.31 -56.62
CA ALA A 308 -5.13 2.52 -57.51
C ALA A 308 -4.77 1.22 -58.27
N THR A 309 -4.76 0.08 -57.58
CA THR A 309 -4.46 -1.24 -58.17
C THR A 309 -5.58 -1.71 -59.10
N PHE A 310 -6.85 -1.53 -58.72
CA PHE A 310 -8.00 -1.89 -59.55
C PHE A 310 -7.99 -1.13 -60.88
N VAL A 311 -7.80 0.19 -60.81
CA VAL A 311 -7.75 1.05 -61.99
C VAL A 311 -6.52 0.74 -62.85
N ALA A 312 -5.37 0.48 -62.24
CA ALA A 312 -4.17 0.03 -62.96
C ALA A 312 -4.40 -1.29 -63.71
N GLY A 313 -5.05 -2.28 -63.08
CA GLY A 313 -5.39 -3.56 -63.72
C GLY A 313 -6.38 -3.39 -64.87
N LEU A 314 -7.40 -2.54 -64.72
CA LEU A 314 -8.38 -2.24 -65.76
C LEU A 314 -7.75 -1.55 -66.99
N PHE A 315 -6.80 -0.63 -66.76
CA PHE A 315 -6.08 0.05 -67.85
C PHE A 315 -4.95 -0.80 -68.45
N SER A 316 -4.35 -1.72 -67.67
CA SER A 316 -3.29 -2.61 -68.14
C SER A 316 -3.75 -3.58 -69.23
N THR A 317 -5.05 -3.91 -69.28
CA THR A 317 -5.60 -4.85 -70.25
C THR A 317 -6.08 -4.21 -71.54
N THR A 318 -6.26 -2.87 -71.57
CA THR A 318 -7.04 -2.22 -72.65
C THR A 318 -6.38 -1.01 -73.31
N PHE A 319 -5.34 -0.38 -72.75
CA PHE A 319 -4.88 0.94 -73.21
C PHE A 319 -3.45 1.06 -73.75
N PHE A 320 -2.63 0.00 -73.73
CA PHE A 320 -1.30 0.01 -74.34
C PHE A 320 -1.35 -0.56 -75.76
N SER A 321 -1.70 0.27 -76.76
CA SER A 321 -1.35 -0.01 -78.14
C SER A 321 0.04 0.57 -78.42
N PHE A 322 1.02 -0.30 -78.64
CA PHE A 322 2.32 0.11 -79.17
C PHE A 322 2.14 0.41 -80.66
N GLU A 323 2.08 1.69 -81.04
CA GLU A 323 2.20 2.04 -82.45
C GLU A 323 3.64 1.75 -82.89
N GLU A 324 3.77 0.87 -83.87
CA GLU A 324 5.01 0.62 -84.62
C GLU A 324 5.43 1.92 -85.32
N ASN A 325 6.30 2.71 -84.69
CA ASN A 325 7.53 3.21 -85.29
C ASN A 325 8.30 4.15 -84.33
N ASN A 326 9.49 3.67 -83.93
CA ASN A 326 10.63 4.40 -83.37
C ASN A 326 10.44 5.24 -82.10
N GLY A 327 10.49 4.53 -80.96
CA GLY A 327 10.86 5.08 -79.65
C GLY A 327 10.17 4.36 -78.51
N TRP A 328 10.76 4.37 -77.30
CA TRP A 328 10.06 4.04 -76.06
C TRP A 328 8.99 5.11 -75.79
N GLY A 329 7.88 5.04 -76.53
CA GLY A 329 6.80 6.02 -76.50
C GLY A 329 5.81 5.71 -75.38
N PHE A 330 5.78 6.55 -74.37
CA PHE A 330 4.73 6.53 -73.35
C PHE A 330 3.43 7.07 -73.96
N SER A 331 2.29 6.40 -73.72
CA SER A 331 1.00 6.85 -74.26
C SER A 331 0.65 8.25 -73.72
N SER A 332 0.31 9.17 -74.62
CA SER A 332 -0.10 10.55 -74.28
C SER A 332 -1.37 10.61 -73.42
N LYS A 333 -2.10 9.49 -73.28
CA LYS A 333 -3.32 9.36 -72.47
C LYS A 333 -3.08 8.91 -71.02
N PHE A 334 -1.84 8.75 -70.58
CA PHE A 334 -1.53 8.33 -69.20
C PHE A 334 -2.12 9.25 -68.11
N TRP A 335 -2.32 10.53 -68.41
CA TRP A 335 -2.94 11.48 -67.47
C TRP A 335 -4.34 11.05 -67.00
N ILE A 336 -5.07 10.26 -67.80
CA ILE A 336 -6.40 9.73 -67.49
C ILE A 336 -6.37 8.84 -66.23
N TYR A 337 -5.26 8.11 -66.01
CA TYR A 337 -5.08 7.30 -64.79
C TYR A 337 -5.22 8.15 -63.53
N TRP A 338 -4.49 9.27 -63.46
CA TRP A 338 -4.49 10.15 -62.29
C TRP A 338 -5.82 10.85 -62.07
N VAL A 339 -6.51 11.22 -63.15
CA VAL A 339 -7.83 11.89 -63.10
C VAL A 339 -8.93 10.95 -62.61
N VAL A 340 -8.78 9.63 -62.77
CA VAL A 340 -9.74 8.65 -62.25
C VAL A 340 -9.36 8.20 -60.83
N VAL A 341 -8.08 7.90 -60.57
CA VAL A 341 -7.63 7.36 -59.28
C VAL A 341 -7.77 8.37 -58.15
N ILE A 342 -7.34 9.61 -58.34
CA ILE A 342 -7.34 10.62 -57.25
C ILE A 342 -8.76 10.89 -56.73
N PRO A 343 -9.77 11.19 -57.58
CA PRO A 343 -11.14 11.41 -57.11
C PRO A 343 -11.77 10.16 -56.51
N LEU A 344 -11.48 8.98 -57.05
CA LEU A 344 -12.01 7.72 -56.53
C LEU A 344 -11.49 7.42 -55.12
N THR A 345 -10.18 7.56 -54.88
CA THR A 345 -9.57 7.42 -53.56
C THR A 345 -10.10 8.48 -52.58
N ALA A 346 -10.25 9.73 -53.04
CA ALA A 346 -10.83 10.80 -52.22
C ALA A 346 -12.29 10.53 -51.82
N ALA A 347 -13.11 9.99 -52.73
CA ALA A 347 -14.50 9.63 -52.45
C ALA A 347 -14.60 8.52 -51.39
N ILE A 348 -13.74 7.49 -51.47
CA ILE A 348 -13.71 6.38 -50.51
C ILE A 348 -13.31 6.85 -49.11
N ILE A 349 -12.24 7.66 -49.01
CA ILE A 349 -11.78 8.22 -47.72
C ILE A 349 -12.84 9.17 -47.14
N SER A 350 -13.46 10.01 -47.96
CA SER A 350 -14.52 10.93 -47.52
C SER A 350 -15.75 10.18 -47.01
N GLY A 351 -16.17 9.12 -47.70
CA GLY A 351 -17.28 8.27 -47.25
C GLY A 351 -16.98 7.57 -45.92
N TRP A 352 -15.76 7.06 -45.73
CA TRP A 352 -15.33 6.45 -44.48
C TRP A 352 -15.29 7.46 -43.32
N TRP A 353 -14.76 8.66 -43.56
CA TRP A 353 -14.67 9.71 -42.55
C TRP A 353 -16.06 10.20 -42.11
N LEU A 354 -16.99 10.37 -43.05
CA LEU A 354 -18.38 10.74 -42.76
C LEU A 354 -19.12 9.64 -41.97
N TRP A 355 -18.83 8.37 -42.24
CA TRP A 355 -19.45 7.25 -41.55
C TRP A 355 -18.94 7.05 -40.11
N LEU A 356 -17.64 7.23 -39.88
CA LEU A 356 -17.03 7.12 -38.54
C LEU A 356 -17.09 8.41 -37.72
N GLY A 357 -17.35 9.55 -38.34
CA GLY A 357 -17.53 10.85 -37.69
C GLY A 357 -18.88 11.03 -36.97
N GLY A 358 -19.73 10.00 -36.91
CA GLY A 358 -20.96 10.03 -36.10
C GLY A 358 -20.63 10.30 -34.61
N PRO A 359 -21.45 11.10 -33.89
CA PRO A 359 -21.13 11.56 -32.55
C PRO A 359 -20.82 10.37 -31.62
N PRO A 360 -19.74 10.44 -30.82
CA PRO A 360 -19.34 9.33 -29.97
C PRO A 360 -20.48 8.97 -29.02
N ARG A 361 -20.93 7.71 -29.05
CA ARG A 361 -21.77 7.17 -27.97
C ARG A 361 -20.97 7.29 -26.69
N LYS A 362 -21.47 8.07 -25.73
CA LYS A 362 -20.87 8.23 -24.40
C LYS A 362 -20.56 6.84 -23.83
N PRO A 363 -19.34 6.57 -23.35
CA PRO A 363 -19.04 5.30 -22.69
C PRO A 363 -19.98 5.16 -21.49
N GLN A 364 -20.79 4.10 -21.50
CA GLN A 364 -21.59 3.71 -20.34
C GLN A 364 -20.61 3.26 -19.26
N PRO A 365 -20.69 3.81 -18.03
CA PRO A 365 -19.86 3.32 -16.94
C PRO A 365 -20.10 1.82 -16.74
N PRO A 366 -19.06 1.05 -16.38
CA PRO A 366 -19.22 -0.37 -16.11
C PRO A 366 -20.31 -0.55 -15.04
N GLN A 367 -21.37 -1.27 -15.40
CA GLN A 367 -22.39 -1.72 -14.47
C GLN A 367 -21.70 -2.66 -13.47
N ILE A 368 -21.45 -2.17 -12.26
CA ILE A 368 -21.03 -3.00 -11.14
C ILE A 368 -22.21 -3.93 -10.87
N SER A 369 -22.12 -5.18 -11.31
CA SER A 369 -23.07 -6.21 -10.90
C SER A 369 -22.92 -6.39 -9.39
N GLU A 370 -23.96 -6.08 -8.64
CA GLU A 370 -24.03 -6.42 -7.21
C GLU A 370 -23.73 -7.90 -7.02
N PRO A 371 -22.96 -8.28 -5.98
CA PRO A 371 -22.77 -9.68 -5.65
C PRO A 371 -24.14 -10.29 -5.34
N LYS A 372 -24.53 -11.30 -6.11
CA LYS A 372 -25.74 -12.09 -5.84
C LYS A 372 -25.61 -12.69 -4.45
N THR A 373 -26.45 -12.24 -3.53
CA THR A 373 -26.65 -12.86 -2.22
C THR A 373 -27.05 -14.33 -2.43
N PRO A 374 -26.38 -15.30 -1.80
CA PRO A 374 -26.81 -16.70 -1.87
C PRO A 374 -28.21 -16.84 -1.23
N PRO A 375 -29.05 -17.76 -1.73
CA PRO A 375 -30.39 -17.96 -1.22
C PRO A 375 -30.33 -18.36 0.25
N GLN A 376 -31.10 -17.64 1.07
CA GLN A 376 -31.37 -18.04 2.45
C GLN A 376 -32.23 -19.32 2.40
N THR A 377 -31.64 -20.44 2.80
CA THR A 377 -32.39 -21.65 3.14
C THR A 377 -33.12 -21.39 4.45
N VAL A 378 -34.44 -21.50 4.40
CA VAL A 378 -35.38 -21.51 5.54
C VAL A 378 -35.17 -22.74 6.40
#